data_AF-A0AA96UPA9-F1
#
_entry.id   AF-A0AA96UPA9-F1
#
_cell.length_a   1.000
_cell.length_b   1.000
_cell.length_c   1.000
_cell.angle_alpha   90.00
_cell.angle_beta   90.00
_cell.angle_gamma   90.00
#
_symmetry.space_group_name_H-M   'P 1'
#
loop_
_entity.id
_entity.type
_entity.pdbx_description
1 polymer ?
#
loop_
_entity_poly.entity_id
_entity_poly.type
_entity_poly.pdbx_seq_one_letter_code
_entity_poly.pdbx_strand_id
1 'polypeptide(L)'
;MSQPRRVPRSRAWRVLALPALVCVLAACSSSPAPGGSRAAADGKSASGAAASPSPTPTGPPGTMFDTFHYTGADDPELAAHGWAVRDGAGGPGIKDSWSTAGAAFPEDADAQGGRVLKLSSSTDGTKQGTKQVEVHSTGANLLNGTFAARVYLADKPAAGRTGDHVVQTFFPISPEDSSANYSELDYEYMPNGGWGSVGPQLDTTSWFKSDPPDRVTHALKKNLGGWHLMMITAMDGKVTYSLDGKDLFTSTGKYVPREKMDIHFSNWFIDLMPSIAGQRSWDMKVNWFYYKADQAVSQADVQKTVDGFYAAGTGYVNTLPKS
;
A
#
# COMPACT_ATOMS: atom_id res chain seq x y z
N MET A 1 20.87 13.71 -18.01
CA MET A 1 20.46 14.29 -16.72
C MET A 1 20.15 13.13 -15.79
N SER A 2 20.92 12.96 -14.73
CA SER A 2 20.88 11.78 -13.87
C SER A 2 19.64 11.82 -12.97
N GLN A 3 18.82 10.77 -13.02
CA GLN A 3 17.76 10.58 -12.04
C GLN A 3 18.38 10.37 -10.65
N PRO A 4 17.73 10.83 -9.57
CA PRO A 4 18.25 10.66 -8.22
C PRO A 4 18.37 9.18 -7.89
N ARG A 5 19.54 8.77 -7.39
CA ARG A 5 19.77 7.41 -6.87
C ARG A 5 18.77 7.14 -5.74
N ARG A 6 17.93 6.11 -5.90
CA ARG A 6 17.12 5.58 -4.80
C ARG A 6 18.09 5.05 -3.72
N VAL A 7 17.88 5.48 -2.47
CA VAL A 7 18.63 4.96 -1.32
C VAL A 7 17.91 3.69 -0.86
N PRO A 8 18.63 2.57 -0.63
CA PRO A 8 18.01 1.28 -0.31
C PRO A 8 17.08 1.38 0.90
N ARG A 9 15.86 0.85 0.72
CA ARG A 9 14.88 0.68 1.80
C ARG A 9 15.33 -0.48 2.68
N SER A 10 15.86 -0.23 3.87
CA SER A 10 16.10 -1.30 4.86
C SER A 10 14.88 -1.47 5.76
N ARG A 11 14.32 -2.69 5.82
CA ARG A 11 13.30 -3.04 6.82
C ARG A 11 13.93 -3.07 8.21
N ALA A 12 13.72 -2.02 9.00
CA ALA A 12 14.13 -2.02 10.41
C ALA A 12 13.10 -2.80 11.25
N TRP A 13 13.36 -4.08 11.51
CA TRP A 13 12.60 -4.85 12.50
C TRP A 13 12.94 -4.33 13.90
N ARG A 14 12.00 -3.66 14.56
CA ARG A 14 12.14 -3.33 15.99
C ARG A 14 11.71 -4.55 16.81
N VAL A 15 12.69 -5.27 17.34
CA VAL A 15 12.48 -6.22 18.45
C VAL A 15 12.19 -5.39 19.71
N LEU A 16 10.96 -5.45 20.22
CA LEU A 16 10.64 -4.90 21.54
C LEU A 16 11.33 -5.74 22.61
N ALA A 17 12.36 -5.18 23.25
CA ALA A 17 12.87 -5.69 24.53
C ALA A 17 12.01 -5.09 25.67
N LEU A 18 11.27 -5.94 26.39
CA LEU A 18 10.65 -5.57 27.67
C LEU A 18 11.74 -5.41 28.74
N PRO A 19 11.77 -4.32 29.53
CA PRO A 19 12.55 -4.31 30.75
C PRO A 19 11.75 -4.98 31.87
N ALA A 20 12.27 -6.09 32.39
CA ALA A 20 11.90 -6.64 33.68
C ALA A 20 12.44 -5.71 34.78
N LEU A 21 11.55 -5.12 35.58
CA LEU A 21 11.93 -4.37 36.78
C LEU A 21 11.74 -5.29 38.01
N VAL A 22 12.86 -5.73 38.58
CA VAL A 22 12.95 -6.35 39.90
C VAL A 22 13.75 -5.39 40.77
N CYS A 23 13.19 -4.94 41.90
CA CYS A 23 13.96 -4.70 43.14
C CYS A 23 13.06 -4.45 44.37
N VAL A 24 13.10 -5.45 45.27
CA VAL A 24 13.41 -5.42 46.73
C VAL A 24 12.58 -4.58 47.72
N LEU A 25 12.18 -5.30 48.78
CA LEU A 25 11.50 -4.92 50.02
C LEU A 25 12.21 -3.86 50.89
N ALA A 26 11.40 -3.10 51.64
CA ALA A 26 11.71 -2.68 53.01
C ALA A 26 10.40 -2.59 53.84
N ALA A 27 10.41 -3.19 55.02
CA ALA A 27 9.33 -3.25 55.99
C ALA A 27 9.54 -2.24 57.14
N CYS A 28 8.47 -1.79 57.81
CA CYS A 28 8.37 -1.53 59.26
C CYS A 28 6.91 -1.15 59.70
N SER A 29 6.22 -2.14 60.28
CA SER A 29 5.36 -2.15 61.50
C SER A 29 4.55 -0.92 62.00
N SER A 30 3.24 -1.11 62.23
CA SER A 30 2.59 -1.31 63.58
C SER A 30 1.03 -1.31 63.51
N SER A 31 0.40 -2.14 64.37
CA SER A 31 -1.04 -2.55 64.44
C SER A 31 -1.87 -1.71 65.46
N PRO A 32 -3.07 -2.12 65.99
CA PRO A 32 -4.21 -2.97 65.54
C PRO A 32 -5.61 -2.27 65.71
N ALA A 33 -6.76 -2.75 65.19
CA ALA A 33 -7.75 -3.73 65.74
C ALA A 33 -9.19 -3.37 65.22
N PRO A 34 -10.30 -4.09 65.52
CA PRO A 34 -10.63 -5.46 65.10
C PRO A 34 -12.08 -5.61 64.53
N GLY A 35 -12.38 -6.77 63.94
CA GLY A 35 -13.71 -7.41 64.05
C GLY A 35 -14.34 -7.96 62.77
N GLY A 36 -14.60 -9.28 62.75
CA GLY A 36 -15.67 -9.89 61.96
C GLY A 36 -15.28 -11.05 61.05
N SER A 37 -15.27 -12.27 61.60
CA SER A 37 -15.04 -13.55 60.94
C SER A 37 -16.27 -14.09 60.19
N ARG A 38 -16.07 -14.72 59.01
CA ARG A 38 -16.65 -16.03 58.61
C ARG A 38 -16.14 -16.51 57.24
N ALA A 39 -16.20 -17.82 57.06
CA ALA A 39 -15.37 -18.64 56.19
C ALA A 39 -16.07 -19.14 54.90
N ALA A 40 -15.23 -19.63 53.98
CA ALA A 40 -15.41 -20.69 52.97
C ALA A 40 -16.53 -20.58 51.91
N ALA A 41 -16.14 -20.58 50.62
CA ALA A 41 -16.55 -21.59 49.63
C ALA A 41 -15.96 -21.28 48.23
N ASP A 42 -15.15 -22.21 47.74
CA ASP A 42 -15.15 -22.81 46.39
C ASP A 42 -15.41 -21.96 45.13
N GLY A 43 -14.37 -21.91 44.29
CA GLY A 43 -14.41 -22.41 42.91
C GLY A 43 -15.37 -21.73 41.93
N LYS A 44 -14.83 -20.80 41.12
CA LYS A 44 -15.37 -20.55 39.77
C LYS A 44 -14.25 -20.19 38.79
N SER A 45 -13.98 -21.13 37.89
CA SER A 45 -13.17 -20.94 36.69
C SER A 45 -13.63 -19.71 35.92
N ALA A 46 -12.70 -18.77 35.69
CA ALA A 46 -12.86 -17.76 34.66
C ALA A 46 -12.68 -18.47 33.30
N SER A 47 -13.75 -18.56 32.50
CA SER A 47 -13.65 -19.07 31.15
C SER A 47 -12.93 -18.04 30.30
N GLY A 48 -11.71 -18.36 29.85
CA GLY A 48 -11.03 -17.59 28.82
C GLY A 48 -11.90 -17.56 27.57
N ALA A 49 -12.27 -16.37 27.12
CA ALA A 49 -12.92 -16.17 25.84
C ALA A 49 -12.00 -16.76 24.77
N ALA A 50 -12.46 -17.84 24.12
CA ALA A 50 -11.79 -18.40 22.97
C ALA A 50 -11.76 -17.33 21.87
N ALA A 51 -10.57 -17.03 21.34
CA ALA A 51 -10.42 -16.23 20.16
C ALA A 51 -11.23 -16.88 19.02
N SER A 52 -12.11 -16.11 18.39
CA SER A 52 -12.81 -16.54 17.18
C SER A 52 -11.79 -17.00 16.14
N PRO A 53 -11.99 -18.14 15.45
CA PRO A 53 -11.08 -18.57 14.40
C PRO A 53 -11.06 -17.51 13.29
N SER A 54 -9.87 -17.11 12.85
CA SER A 54 -9.70 -16.30 11.65
C SER A 54 -10.44 -16.96 10.49
N PRO A 55 -11.22 -16.21 9.68
CA PRO A 55 -11.98 -16.79 8.58
C PRO A 55 -11.03 -17.54 7.63
N THR A 56 -11.37 -18.79 7.31
CA THR A 56 -10.68 -19.56 6.26
C THR A 56 -10.80 -18.78 4.95
N PRO A 57 -9.71 -18.54 4.19
CA PRO A 57 -9.80 -17.79 2.95
C PRO A 57 -10.73 -18.49 1.96
N THR A 58 -11.90 -17.92 1.72
CA THR A 58 -12.87 -18.41 0.75
C THR A 58 -12.70 -17.65 -0.57
N GLY A 59 -12.37 -18.35 -1.65
CA GLY A 59 -12.28 -17.76 -2.98
C GLY A 59 -11.61 -18.69 -4.00
N PRO A 60 -11.54 -18.29 -5.29
CA PRO A 60 -10.82 -19.04 -6.31
C PRO A 60 -9.35 -19.25 -5.89
N PRO A 61 -8.70 -20.40 -6.18
CA PRO A 61 -7.30 -20.63 -5.84
C PRO A 61 -6.36 -19.58 -6.47
N GLY A 62 -5.28 -19.21 -5.77
CA GLY A 62 -4.29 -18.26 -6.30
C GLY A 62 -4.83 -16.83 -6.45
N THR A 63 -5.80 -16.44 -5.62
CA THR A 63 -6.44 -15.12 -5.67
C THR A 63 -6.14 -14.34 -4.39
N MET A 64 -5.74 -13.09 -4.55
CA MET A 64 -5.75 -12.08 -3.49
C MET A 64 -6.75 -10.99 -3.88
N PHE A 65 -7.60 -10.59 -2.95
CA PHE A 65 -8.60 -9.52 -3.15
C PHE A 65 -8.82 -8.77 -1.85
N ASP A 66 -8.96 -7.44 -1.94
CA ASP A 66 -9.25 -6.59 -0.79
C ASP A 66 -10.03 -5.34 -1.22
N THR A 67 -11.09 -5.00 -0.49
CA THR A 67 -11.91 -3.77 -0.68
C THR A 67 -11.50 -2.62 0.22
N PHE A 68 -10.49 -2.80 1.07
CA PHE A 68 -9.99 -1.83 2.04
C PHE A 68 -11.03 -1.35 3.06
N HIS A 69 -11.89 -2.27 3.52
CA HIS A 69 -12.88 -1.99 4.57
C HIS A 69 -12.27 -2.07 5.98
N TYR A 70 -11.34 -1.17 6.26
CA TYR A 70 -10.69 -1.03 7.56
C TYR A 70 -11.18 0.21 8.31
N THR A 71 -10.92 0.25 9.61
CA THR A 71 -11.28 1.37 10.49
C THR A 71 -10.18 2.42 10.61
N GLY A 72 -8.93 2.07 10.31
CA GLY A 72 -7.78 2.98 10.42
C GLY A 72 -6.45 2.29 10.09
N ALA A 73 -5.36 3.06 10.11
CA ALA A 73 -4.00 2.56 9.87
C ALA A 73 -3.52 1.52 10.92
N ASP A 74 -4.07 1.61 12.14
CA ASP A 74 -3.77 0.70 13.25
C ASP A 74 -4.82 -0.42 13.40
N ASP A 75 -5.71 -0.60 12.42
CA ASP A 75 -6.69 -1.68 12.44
C ASP A 75 -5.96 -3.04 12.41
N PRO A 76 -6.17 -3.93 13.40
CA PRO A 76 -5.49 -5.21 13.43
C PRO A 76 -5.80 -6.10 12.21
N GLU A 77 -6.98 -5.95 11.59
CA GLU A 77 -7.33 -6.69 10.38
C GLU A 77 -6.50 -6.23 9.17
N LEU A 78 -6.06 -4.97 9.12
CA LEU A 78 -5.18 -4.48 8.05
C LEU A 78 -3.86 -5.27 8.04
N ALA A 79 -3.25 -5.41 9.21
CA ALA A 79 -2.02 -6.19 9.38
C ALA A 79 -2.28 -7.71 9.20
N ALA A 80 -3.39 -8.23 9.71
CA ALA A 80 -3.75 -9.64 9.56
C ALA A 80 -3.99 -10.03 8.09
N HIS A 81 -4.51 -9.10 7.28
CA HIS A 81 -4.70 -9.26 5.85
C HIS A 81 -3.42 -9.03 5.03
N GLY A 82 -2.31 -8.72 5.70
CA GLY A 82 -0.99 -8.59 5.08
C GLY A 82 -0.77 -7.23 4.45
N TRP A 83 -1.29 -6.15 5.04
CA TRP A 83 -1.01 -4.78 4.64
C TRP A 83 -0.27 -4.01 5.74
N ALA A 84 0.56 -3.05 5.34
CA ALA A 84 1.22 -2.13 6.23
C ALA A 84 1.22 -0.72 5.66
N VAL A 85 1.08 0.27 6.54
CA VAL A 85 1.29 1.68 6.21
C VAL A 85 2.75 2.02 6.47
N ARG A 86 3.41 2.67 5.52
CA ARG A 86 4.83 3.02 5.64
C ARG A 86 5.06 4.07 6.72
N ASP A 87 5.93 3.75 7.67
CA ASP A 87 6.47 4.65 8.70
C ASP A 87 8.00 4.84 8.59
N GLY A 88 8.64 4.11 7.67
CA GLY A 88 10.09 4.08 7.50
C GLY A 88 10.66 5.09 6.49
N ALA A 89 11.96 5.34 6.60
CA ALA A 89 12.74 6.18 5.69
C ALA A 89 12.97 5.51 4.31
N GLY A 90 13.73 6.18 3.44
CA GLY A 90 14.11 5.67 2.12
C GLY A 90 13.44 6.41 0.96
N GLY A 91 13.85 6.06 -0.26
CA GLY A 91 13.29 6.65 -1.49
C GLY A 91 12.02 5.96 -2.00
N PRO A 92 11.44 6.45 -3.10
CA PRO A 92 11.67 7.78 -3.69
C PRO A 92 11.07 8.91 -2.81
N GLY A 93 11.05 10.14 -3.34
CA GLY A 93 10.41 11.29 -2.72
C GLY A 93 11.24 12.06 -1.70
N ILE A 94 10.59 12.99 -1.01
CA ILE A 94 11.24 13.88 -0.04
C ILE A 94 11.70 13.07 1.18
N LYS A 95 13.02 13.02 1.39
CA LYS A 95 13.64 12.25 2.48
C LYS A 95 13.00 12.59 3.84
N ASP A 96 12.79 11.56 4.67
CA ASP A 96 12.28 11.69 6.06
C ASP A 96 10.88 12.33 6.18
N SER A 97 10.04 12.19 5.15
CA SER A 97 8.67 12.75 5.14
C SER A 97 7.55 11.71 5.00
N TRP A 98 7.87 10.42 4.94
CA TRP A 98 6.87 9.36 4.92
C TRP A 98 6.15 9.28 6.27
N SER A 99 4.82 9.20 6.23
CA SER A 99 3.97 9.24 7.42
C SER A 99 2.73 8.37 7.26
N THR A 100 2.37 7.67 8.32
CA THR A 100 1.15 6.87 8.39
C THR A 100 -0.13 7.72 8.46
N ALA A 101 -0.02 8.97 8.92
CA ALA A 101 -1.15 9.87 9.12
C ALA A 101 -1.91 10.22 7.83
N GLY A 102 -1.32 10.00 6.66
CA GLY A 102 -1.96 10.20 5.37
C GLY A 102 -2.84 9.03 4.91
N ALA A 103 -2.75 7.87 5.55
CA ALA A 103 -3.54 6.69 5.19
C ALA A 103 -4.85 6.67 6.00
N ALA A 104 -5.97 6.60 5.30
CA ALA A 104 -7.29 6.53 5.91
C ALA A 104 -8.22 5.64 5.09
N PHE A 105 -9.32 5.21 5.69
CA PHE A 105 -10.30 4.32 5.06
C PHE A 105 -11.71 4.93 5.06
N PRO A 106 -11.93 6.12 4.48
CA PRO A 106 -13.21 6.82 4.57
C PRO A 106 -14.29 6.19 3.68
N GLU A 107 -15.55 6.51 4.00
CA GLU A 107 -16.65 6.25 3.08
C GLU A 107 -16.51 7.09 1.80
N ASP A 108 -16.93 6.53 0.68
CA ASP A 108 -16.91 7.18 -0.63
C ASP A 108 -18.09 6.66 -1.47
N ALA A 109 -19.03 7.55 -1.81
CA ALA A 109 -20.25 7.18 -2.53
C ALA A 109 -20.00 6.74 -3.98
N ASP A 110 -18.85 7.11 -4.57
CA ASP A 110 -18.47 6.74 -5.94
C ASP A 110 -17.65 5.43 -5.98
N ALA A 111 -17.35 4.86 -4.82
CA ALA A 111 -16.69 3.58 -4.66
C ALA A 111 -17.71 2.45 -4.56
N GLN A 112 -17.44 1.34 -5.25
CA GLN A 112 -18.19 0.11 -5.05
C GLN A 112 -17.99 -0.37 -3.61
N GLY A 113 -19.06 -0.73 -2.91
CA GLY A 113 -19.00 -1.06 -1.48
C GLY A 113 -18.93 0.14 -0.53
N GLY A 114 -18.80 1.37 -1.05
CA GLY A 114 -18.97 2.60 -0.27
C GLY A 114 -17.75 3.01 0.57
N ARG A 115 -16.58 2.41 0.38
CA ARG A 115 -15.35 2.72 1.12
C ARG A 115 -14.12 2.57 0.24
N VAL A 116 -13.05 3.26 0.60
CA VAL A 116 -11.77 3.28 -0.13
C VAL A 116 -10.60 3.29 0.83
N LEU A 117 -9.45 2.79 0.38
CA LEU A 117 -8.16 3.28 0.89
C LEU A 117 -7.94 4.68 0.31
N LYS A 118 -7.69 5.68 1.17
CA LYS A 118 -7.30 7.03 0.79
C LYS A 118 -5.86 7.31 1.21
N LEU A 119 -5.08 7.82 0.26
CA LEU A 119 -3.67 8.21 0.41
C LEU A 119 -3.54 9.73 0.26
N SER A 120 -3.58 10.44 1.39
CA SER A 120 -3.46 11.89 1.48
C SER A 120 -2.01 12.33 1.75
N SER A 121 -1.40 13.00 0.77
CA SER A 121 -0.10 13.66 0.90
C SER A 121 -0.27 15.17 1.03
N SER A 122 0.67 15.83 1.71
CA SER A 122 0.58 17.27 1.95
C SER A 122 1.94 17.96 1.90
N THR A 123 1.96 19.24 1.51
CA THR A 123 3.17 20.06 1.48
C THR A 123 2.82 21.55 1.57
N ASP A 124 3.71 22.34 2.17
CA ASP A 124 3.71 23.80 2.10
C ASP A 124 4.86 24.33 1.20
N GLY A 125 5.58 23.43 0.53
CA GLY A 125 6.80 23.74 -0.24
C GLY A 125 8.10 23.63 0.56
N THR A 126 8.04 23.31 1.86
CA THR A 126 9.22 23.05 2.71
C THR A 126 9.37 21.55 3.04
N LYS A 127 10.57 21.14 3.48
CA LYS A 127 10.78 19.74 3.91
C LYS A 127 9.93 19.40 5.14
N GLN A 128 9.89 20.30 6.13
CA GLN A 128 9.20 20.10 7.41
C GLN A 128 7.69 20.05 7.26
N GLY A 129 7.13 20.85 6.35
CA GLY A 129 5.69 20.86 6.05
C GLY A 129 5.26 19.79 5.05
N THR A 130 6.17 18.93 4.59
CA THR A 130 5.87 17.86 3.64
C THR A 130 5.61 16.53 4.34
N LYS A 131 4.55 15.84 3.94
CA LYS A 131 4.20 14.47 4.32
C LYS A 131 3.80 13.67 3.10
N GLN A 132 4.36 12.47 2.96
CA GLN A 132 4.08 11.51 1.90
C GLN A 132 3.49 10.23 2.51
N VAL A 133 2.72 9.47 1.73
CA VAL A 133 2.04 8.27 2.23
C VAL A 133 2.15 7.10 1.27
N GLU A 134 2.38 5.91 1.81
CA GLU A 134 2.43 4.64 1.09
C GLU A 134 1.78 3.55 1.93
N VAL A 135 0.98 2.71 1.28
CA VAL A 135 0.45 1.45 1.82
C VAL A 135 0.94 0.33 0.94
N HIS A 136 1.40 -0.77 1.54
CA HIS A 136 1.98 -1.88 0.82
C HIS A 136 1.57 -3.22 1.41
N SER A 137 1.52 -4.25 0.57
CA SER A 137 1.37 -5.62 1.06
C SER A 137 2.63 -6.07 1.78
N THR A 138 2.47 -7.08 2.62
CA THR A 138 3.56 -7.74 3.33
C THR A 138 3.61 -9.20 2.95
N GLY A 139 4.78 -9.69 2.55
CA GLY A 139 5.04 -11.12 2.43
C GLY A 139 5.76 -11.53 1.15
N ALA A 140 5.95 -10.61 0.20
CA ALA A 140 6.66 -10.84 -1.05
C ALA A 140 6.17 -12.13 -1.73
N ASN A 141 4.88 -12.21 -2.00
CA ASN A 141 4.21 -13.43 -2.45
C ASN A 141 3.62 -13.33 -3.86
N LEU A 142 3.83 -12.22 -4.56
CA LEU A 142 3.25 -11.96 -5.90
C LEU A 142 4.34 -12.05 -6.97
N LEU A 143 4.16 -12.82 -8.04
CA LEU A 143 5.17 -12.95 -9.11
C LEU A 143 4.54 -12.79 -10.49
N ASN A 144 4.09 -13.89 -11.08
CA ASN A 144 3.45 -13.92 -12.39
C ASN A 144 1.94 -13.89 -12.21
N GLY A 145 1.24 -13.28 -13.15
CA GLY A 145 -0.21 -13.22 -13.15
C GLY A 145 -0.77 -11.85 -13.48
N THR A 146 -2.01 -11.63 -13.06
CA THR A 146 -2.77 -10.41 -13.32
C THR A 146 -2.95 -9.63 -12.04
N PHE A 147 -2.40 -8.42 -12.00
CA PHE A 147 -2.61 -7.43 -10.94
C PHE A 147 -3.62 -6.40 -11.45
N ALA A 148 -4.62 -6.09 -10.66
CA ALA A 148 -5.66 -5.12 -11.02
C ALA A 148 -6.04 -4.27 -9.81
N ALA A 149 -6.22 -2.97 -10.02
CA ALA A 149 -6.73 -2.07 -9.01
C ALA A 149 -7.69 -1.06 -9.63
N ARG A 150 -8.77 -0.75 -8.92
CA ARG A 150 -9.63 0.39 -9.24
C ARG A 150 -9.13 1.60 -8.44
N VAL A 151 -8.56 2.57 -9.14
CA VAL A 151 -7.81 3.69 -8.55
C VAL A 151 -8.44 5.01 -8.97
N TYR A 152 -8.61 5.93 -8.02
CA TYR A 152 -8.92 7.32 -8.30
C TYR A 152 -7.61 8.12 -8.37
N LEU A 153 -7.37 8.74 -9.51
CA LEU A 153 -6.26 9.65 -9.74
C LEU A 153 -6.76 11.11 -9.69
N ALA A 154 -6.04 11.97 -8.99
CA ALA A 154 -6.36 13.38 -8.88
C ALA A 154 -5.57 14.24 -9.89
N ASP A 155 -6.27 15.09 -10.64
CA ASP A 155 -5.65 16.10 -11.53
C ASP A 155 -5.29 17.40 -10.80
N LYS A 156 -5.84 17.60 -9.60
CA LYS A 156 -5.69 18.81 -8.80
C LYS A 156 -5.61 18.45 -7.32
N PRO A 157 -5.02 19.31 -6.48
CA PRO A 157 -5.01 19.05 -5.05
C PRO A 157 -6.43 19.04 -4.48
N ALA A 158 -6.64 18.24 -3.44
CA ALA A 158 -7.86 18.24 -2.63
C ALA A 158 -8.04 19.58 -1.90
N ALA A 159 -6.94 20.24 -1.52
CA ALA A 159 -6.94 21.59 -0.97
C ALA A 159 -5.67 22.37 -1.37
N GLY A 160 -5.78 23.68 -1.52
CA GLY A 160 -4.66 24.56 -1.86
C GLY A 160 -4.45 24.79 -3.35
N ARG A 161 -3.34 25.44 -3.71
CA ARG A 161 -2.98 25.77 -5.12
C ARG A 161 -2.38 24.55 -5.82
N THR A 162 -2.65 24.37 -7.11
CA THR A 162 -1.99 23.31 -7.91
C THR A 162 -0.55 23.69 -8.28
N GLY A 163 0.21 22.71 -8.81
CA GLY A 163 1.53 22.89 -9.40
C GLY A 163 2.63 22.01 -8.79
N ASP A 164 2.36 21.26 -7.72
CA ASP A 164 3.33 20.31 -7.18
C ASP A 164 3.60 19.17 -8.18
N HIS A 165 4.86 18.74 -8.29
CA HIS A 165 5.22 17.50 -8.98
C HIS A 165 4.91 16.28 -8.10
N VAL A 166 3.61 16.02 -7.93
CA VAL A 166 3.09 14.86 -7.22
C VAL A 166 3.10 13.62 -8.12
N VAL A 167 3.33 12.45 -7.54
CA VAL A 167 3.26 11.15 -8.20
C VAL A 167 2.27 10.26 -7.45
N GLN A 168 1.27 9.76 -8.18
CA GLN A 168 0.24 8.83 -7.70
C GLN A 168 0.46 7.46 -8.34
N THR A 169 0.61 6.41 -7.52
CA THR A 169 1.27 5.18 -7.97
C THR A 169 0.56 3.89 -7.58
N PHE A 170 0.67 2.89 -8.44
CA PHE A 170 0.26 1.50 -8.23
C PHE A 170 1.35 0.62 -8.84
N PHE A 171 2.04 -0.19 -8.03
CA PHE A 171 3.22 -0.89 -8.50
C PHE A 171 3.57 -2.14 -7.68
N PRO A 172 3.77 -3.30 -8.33
CA PRO A 172 4.52 -4.41 -7.75
C PRO A 172 6.02 -4.10 -7.74
N ILE A 173 6.70 -4.37 -6.63
CA ILE A 173 8.14 -4.13 -6.45
C ILE A 173 8.80 -5.21 -5.61
N SER A 174 10.06 -5.50 -5.92
CA SER A 174 10.90 -6.42 -5.15
C SER A 174 11.15 -5.90 -3.74
N PRO A 175 11.33 -6.77 -2.73
CA PRO A 175 11.52 -6.33 -1.35
C PRO A 175 12.75 -5.47 -1.13
N GLU A 176 13.80 -5.66 -1.94
CA GLU A 176 15.11 -5.02 -1.78
C GLU A 176 15.61 -4.46 -3.11
N ASP A 177 15.92 -3.15 -3.14
CA ASP A 177 16.44 -2.46 -4.32
C ASP A 177 17.74 -3.08 -4.85
N SER A 178 18.56 -3.64 -3.96
CA SER A 178 19.86 -4.25 -4.29
C SER A 178 19.76 -5.68 -4.81
N SER A 179 18.55 -6.25 -4.91
CA SER A 179 18.38 -7.62 -5.38
C SER A 179 18.96 -7.82 -6.78
N ALA A 180 19.69 -8.92 -6.97
CA ALA A 180 20.15 -9.32 -8.31
C ALA A 180 18.97 -9.62 -9.26
N ASN A 181 17.81 -9.96 -8.68
CA ASN A 181 16.57 -10.26 -9.38
C ASN A 181 15.54 -9.13 -9.33
N TYR A 182 15.98 -7.91 -8.98
CA TYR A 182 15.12 -6.75 -8.88
C TYR A 182 14.14 -6.67 -10.06
N SER A 183 12.89 -6.50 -9.68
CA SER A 183 11.72 -6.40 -10.54
C SER A 183 10.82 -5.33 -9.94
N GLU A 184 10.39 -4.38 -10.76
CA GLU A 184 9.42 -3.34 -10.41
C GLU A 184 8.59 -3.02 -11.65
N LEU A 185 7.27 -2.95 -11.49
CA LEU A 185 6.31 -2.73 -12.57
C LEU A 185 5.41 -1.55 -12.20
N ASP A 186 5.74 -0.36 -12.70
CA ASP A 186 5.13 0.87 -12.21
C ASP A 186 3.98 1.38 -13.07
N TYR A 187 2.97 1.91 -12.39
CA TYR A 187 2.23 3.07 -12.84
C TYR A 187 2.63 4.29 -12.02
N GLU A 188 3.05 5.37 -12.69
CA GLU A 188 3.33 6.68 -12.08
C GLU A 188 2.53 7.77 -12.79
N TYR A 189 1.44 8.24 -12.16
CA TYR A 189 0.65 9.36 -12.66
C TYR A 189 1.12 10.69 -12.08
N MET A 190 1.44 11.64 -12.96
CA MET A 190 1.98 12.96 -12.63
C MET A 190 1.11 14.04 -13.29
N PRO A 191 0.09 14.57 -12.59
CA PRO A 191 -0.87 15.51 -13.19
C PRO A 191 -0.25 16.85 -13.60
N ASN A 192 0.81 17.29 -12.91
CA ASN A 192 1.55 18.52 -13.24
C ASN A 192 2.88 18.24 -13.97
N GLY A 193 3.12 16.99 -14.38
CA GLY A 193 4.43 16.55 -14.84
C GLY A 193 5.41 16.30 -13.69
N GLY A 194 6.69 16.17 -14.05
CA GLY A 194 7.70 15.57 -13.19
C GLY A 194 8.80 14.93 -14.02
N TRP A 195 9.93 14.59 -13.42
CA TRP A 195 11.05 13.92 -14.11
C TRP A 195 11.58 14.64 -15.36
N GLY A 196 11.38 15.96 -15.47
CA GLY A 196 11.73 16.75 -16.65
C GLY A 196 10.67 16.78 -17.76
N SER A 197 9.51 16.14 -17.56
CA SER A 197 8.34 16.23 -18.42
C SER A 197 7.42 17.39 -18.01
N VAL A 198 6.90 18.13 -19.01
CA VAL A 198 5.84 19.12 -18.81
C VAL A 198 4.47 18.47 -19.00
N GLY A 199 3.57 18.65 -18.03
CA GLY A 199 2.16 18.31 -18.13
C GLY A 199 1.77 16.88 -17.77
N PRO A 200 0.45 16.60 -17.76
CA PRO A 200 -0.12 15.38 -17.22
C PRO A 200 0.40 14.17 -18.00
N GLN A 201 0.96 13.22 -17.26
CA GLN A 201 1.54 12.00 -17.82
C GLN A 201 1.30 10.83 -16.90
N LEU A 202 0.96 9.68 -17.49
CA LEU A 202 1.06 8.37 -16.84
C LEU A 202 2.26 7.64 -17.44
N ASP A 203 3.26 7.37 -16.61
CA ASP A 203 4.35 6.48 -16.97
C ASP A 203 4.01 5.05 -16.57
N THR A 204 4.17 4.14 -17.52
CA THR A 204 4.19 2.69 -17.29
C THR A 204 5.62 2.20 -17.48
N THR A 205 6.21 1.59 -16.45
CA THR A 205 7.64 1.29 -16.44
C THR A 205 7.92 -0.11 -15.93
N SER A 206 8.71 -0.89 -16.66
CA SER A 206 9.24 -2.17 -16.18
C SER A 206 10.73 -2.07 -15.91
N TRP A 207 11.14 -2.29 -14.67
CA TRP A 207 12.53 -2.24 -14.23
C TRP A 207 13.18 -3.61 -14.17
N PHE A 208 14.43 -3.66 -14.60
CA PHE A 208 15.34 -4.79 -14.42
C PHE A 208 16.32 -4.57 -13.26
N LYS A 209 16.77 -3.32 -13.03
CA LYS A 209 17.66 -2.96 -11.92
C LYS A 209 17.42 -1.53 -11.46
N SER A 210 17.55 -1.30 -10.15
CA SER A 210 17.46 0.02 -9.53
C SER A 210 18.74 0.87 -9.74
N ASP A 211 19.93 0.28 -9.52
CA ASP A 211 21.24 0.94 -9.69
C ASP A 211 22.29 -0.02 -10.31
N PRO A 212 22.96 0.37 -11.42
CA PRO A 212 22.55 1.48 -12.28
C PRO A 212 21.13 1.23 -12.85
N PRO A 213 20.35 2.29 -13.05
CA PRO A 213 18.97 2.14 -13.49
C PRO A 213 18.91 1.48 -14.87
N ASP A 214 18.16 0.38 -14.98
CA ASP A 214 17.92 -0.35 -16.22
C ASP A 214 16.43 -0.70 -16.31
N ARG A 215 15.72 -0.02 -17.22
CA ARG A 215 14.27 -0.07 -17.34
C ARG A 215 13.79 0.29 -18.74
N VAL A 216 12.53 -0.01 -19.02
CA VAL A 216 11.79 0.50 -20.19
C VAL A 216 10.52 1.20 -19.73
N THR A 217 10.25 2.38 -20.29
CA THR A 217 9.12 3.22 -19.93
C THR A 217 8.32 3.60 -21.18
N HIS A 218 7.00 3.61 -21.05
CA HIS A 218 6.10 4.28 -21.98
C HIS A 218 5.34 5.39 -21.26
N ALA A 219 5.25 6.55 -21.90
CA ALA A 219 4.63 7.75 -21.35
C ALA A 219 3.33 8.05 -22.10
N LEU A 220 2.19 7.96 -21.39
CA LEU A 220 0.90 8.42 -21.89
C LEU A 220 0.67 9.87 -21.47
N LYS A 221 0.75 10.81 -22.43
CA LYS A 221 0.49 12.24 -22.21
C LYS A 221 -1.01 12.52 -22.16
N LYS A 222 -1.63 12.43 -20.98
CA LYS A 222 -3.08 12.59 -20.83
C LYS A 222 -3.45 12.96 -19.39
N ASN A 223 -4.49 13.80 -19.24
CA ASN A 223 -5.19 13.97 -17.96
C ASN A 223 -6.05 12.72 -17.67
N LEU A 224 -5.88 12.15 -16.48
CA LEU A 224 -6.54 10.92 -16.02
C LEU A 224 -7.33 11.15 -14.72
N GLY A 225 -7.75 12.38 -14.43
CA GLY A 225 -8.54 12.65 -13.24
C GLY A 225 -9.79 11.78 -13.19
N GLY A 226 -9.99 11.05 -12.09
CA GLY A 226 -11.14 10.17 -11.91
C GLY A 226 -10.78 8.72 -11.60
N TRP A 227 -11.80 7.87 -11.59
CA TRP A 227 -11.69 6.44 -11.36
C TRP A 227 -11.25 5.70 -12.63
N HIS A 228 -10.23 4.87 -12.49
CA HIS A 228 -9.68 4.05 -13.55
C HIS A 228 -9.49 2.61 -13.09
N LEU A 229 -9.65 1.66 -14.02
CA LEU A 229 -9.22 0.29 -13.82
C LEU A 229 -7.83 0.13 -14.44
N MET A 230 -6.83 -0.05 -13.57
CA MET A 230 -5.42 -0.16 -13.93
C MET A 230 -4.97 -1.60 -13.75
N MET A 231 -4.36 -2.18 -14.79
CA MET A 231 -3.99 -3.59 -14.80
C MET A 231 -2.58 -3.84 -15.32
N ILE A 232 -1.86 -4.71 -14.63
CA ILE A 232 -0.57 -5.26 -15.04
C ILE A 232 -0.73 -6.76 -15.22
N THR A 233 -0.46 -7.27 -16.41
CA THR A 233 -0.50 -8.71 -16.71
C THR A 233 0.90 -9.19 -17.05
N ALA A 234 1.55 -9.88 -16.11
CA ALA A 234 2.88 -10.44 -16.23
C ALA A 234 2.81 -11.95 -16.45
N MET A 235 2.72 -12.38 -17.71
CA MET A 235 2.56 -13.78 -18.12
C MET A 235 3.25 -14.01 -19.46
N ASP A 236 3.54 -15.28 -19.78
CA ASP A 236 4.04 -15.70 -21.10
C ASP A 236 5.27 -14.92 -21.60
N GLY A 237 6.18 -14.57 -20.69
CA GLY A 237 7.42 -13.85 -21.02
C GLY A 237 7.23 -12.37 -21.38
N LYS A 238 6.07 -11.78 -21.05
CA LYS A 238 5.77 -10.36 -21.25
C LYS A 238 5.07 -9.74 -20.04
N VAL A 239 5.09 -8.42 -19.97
CA VAL A 239 4.30 -7.61 -19.05
C VAL A 239 3.49 -6.63 -19.89
N THR A 240 2.16 -6.70 -19.80
CA THR A 240 1.24 -5.78 -20.47
C THR A 240 0.56 -4.89 -19.43
N TYR A 241 0.63 -3.58 -19.66
CA TYR A 241 -0.05 -2.55 -18.88
C TYR A 241 -1.30 -2.14 -19.63
N SER A 242 -2.45 -2.12 -18.97
CA SER A 242 -3.71 -1.66 -19.55
C SER A 242 -4.48 -0.73 -18.63
N LEU A 243 -5.20 0.21 -19.24
CA LEU A 243 -6.00 1.23 -18.57
C LEU A 243 -7.39 1.25 -19.20
N ASP A 244 -8.42 1.01 -18.38
CA ASP A 244 -9.83 0.98 -18.81
C ASP A 244 -10.07 0.09 -20.05
N GLY A 245 -9.43 -1.08 -20.06
CA GLY A 245 -9.60 -2.12 -21.05
C GLY A 245 -8.74 -1.93 -22.30
N LYS A 246 -7.84 -0.96 -22.31
CA LYS A 246 -6.94 -0.66 -23.42
C LYS A 246 -5.49 -0.87 -23.03
N ASP A 247 -4.77 -1.66 -23.81
CA ASP A 247 -3.33 -1.81 -23.66
C ASP A 247 -2.61 -0.48 -23.90
N LEU A 248 -1.72 -0.13 -22.99
CA LEU A 248 -0.88 1.07 -23.07
C LEU A 248 0.54 0.72 -23.51
N PHE A 249 1.10 -0.32 -22.91
CA PHE A 249 2.50 -0.68 -23.04
C PHE A 249 2.69 -2.17 -22.83
N THR A 250 3.62 -2.77 -23.58
CA THR A 250 4.08 -4.13 -23.33
C THR A 250 5.60 -4.16 -23.32
N SER A 251 6.18 -4.67 -22.24
CA SER A 251 7.60 -4.99 -22.14
C SER A 251 7.82 -6.50 -22.18
N THR A 252 8.99 -6.94 -22.64
CA THR A 252 9.33 -8.36 -22.79
C THR A 252 10.77 -8.65 -22.34
N GLY A 253 11.16 -9.93 -22.36
CA GLY A 253 12.55 -10.33 -22.14
C GLY A 253 13.00 -10.10 -20.70
N LYS A 254 14.13 -9.43 -20.49
CA LYS A 254 14.71 -9.24 -19.15
C LYS A 254 13.83 -8.42 -18.18
N TYR A 255 12.82 -7.71 -18.68
CA TYR A 255 11.95 -6.84 -17.89
C TYR A 255 10.69 -7.53 -17.32
N VAL A 256 10.57 -8.86 -17.46
CA VAL A 256 9.54 -9.63 -16.74
C VAL A 256 9.92 -9.79 -15.27
N PRO A 257 8.96 -10.03 -14.36
CA PRO A 257 9.27 -10.36 -12.97
C PRO A 257 10.23 -11.55 -12.84
N ARG A 258 11.23 -11.40 -11.98
CA ARG A 258 12.28 -12.41 -11.72
C ARG A 258 12.36 -12.84 -10.26
N GLU A 259 11.61 -12.18 -9.39
CA GLU A 259 11.42 -12.55 -7.99
C GLU A 259 10.04 -12.14 -7.51
N LYS A 260 9.61 -12.72 -6.39
CA LYS A 260 8.33 -12.35 -5.78
C LYS A 260 8.42 -10.92 -5.24
N MET A 261 7.36 -10.17 -5.44
CA MET A 261 7.19 -8.75 -5.17
C MET A 261 6.09 -8.54 -4.12
N ASP A 262 6.13 -7.38 -3.48
CA ASP A 262 5.00 -6.80 -2.76
C ASP A 262 4.25 -5.82 -3.69
N ILE A 263 2.96 -5.57 -3.42
CA ILE A 263 2.20 -4.52 -4.10
C ILE A 263 2.18 -3.25 -3.26
N HIS A 264 2.45 -2.11 -3.88
CA HIS A 264 2.49 -0.80 -3.24
C HIS A 264 1.51 0.17 -3.92
N PHE A 265 0.90 1.02 -3.09
CA PHE A 265 0.17 2.21 -3.49
C PHE A 265 0.77 3.40 -2.76
N SER A 266 1.18 4.44 -3.49
CA SER A 266 1.79 5.62 -2.86
C SER A 266 1.40 6.92 -3.55
N ASN A 267 1.37 7.97 -2.76
CA ASN A 267 1.15 9.34 -3.21
C ASN A 267 2.27 10.21 -2.63
N TRP A 268 3.10 10.81 -3.46
CA TRP A 268 4.37 11.41 -2.99
C TRP A 268 4.85 12.54 -3.90
N PHE A 269 5.90 13.28 -3.50
CA PHE A 269 6.38 14.46 -4.21
C PHE A 269 7.80 14.25 -4.73
N ILE A 270 8.03 14.54 -6.02
CA ILE A 270 9.36 14.44 -6.65
C ILE A 270 10.34 15.45 -6.04
N ASP A 271 9.87 16.68 -5.88
CA ASP A 271 10.64 17.82 -5.42
C ASP A 271 9.77 18.75 -4.55
N LEU A 272 10.40 19.80 -4.02
CA LEU A 272 9.75 20.83 -3.23
C LEU A 272 9.54 22.09 -4.08
N MET A 273 8.33 22.62 -4.06
CA MET A 273 7.95 23.84 -4.80
C MET A 273 7.68 25.01 -3.84
N PRO A 274 8.71 25.69 -3.30
CA PRO A 274 8.55 26.79 -2.34
C PRO A 274 7.94 28.07 -2.97
N SER A 275 7.93 28.16 -4.30
CA SER A 275 7.27 29.25 -5.03
C SER A 275 5.74 29.15 -5.01
N ILE A 276 5.19 27.97 -4.71
CA ILE A 276 3.76 27.78 -4.54
C ILE A 276 3.43 28.02 -3.07
N ALA A 277 2.70 29.11 -2.81
CA ALA A 277 2.38 29.53 -1.44
C ALA A 277 1.23 28.70 -0.82
N GLY A 278 1.33 28.46 0.49
CA GLY A 278 0.27 27.91 1.34
C GLY A 278 0.25 26.38 1.38
N GLN A 279 -0.46 25.82 2.37
CA GLN A 279 -0.64 24.38 2.51
C GLN A 279 -1.41 23.80 1.32
N ARG A 280 -0.96 22.65 0.84
CA ARG A 280 -1.59 21.88 -0.24
C ARG A 280 -1.72 20.43 0.18
N SER A 281 -2.78 19.77 -0.27
CA SER A 281 -2.96 18.33 -0.07
C SER A 281 -3.47 17.66 -1.33
N TRP A 282 -2.99 16.45 -1.58
CA TRP A 282 -3.32 15.63 -2.73
C TRP A 282 -3.86 14.30 -2.24
N ASP A 283 -4.95 13.83 -2.85
CA ASP A 283 -5.60 12.56 -2.50
C ASP A 283 -5.56 11.62 -3.70
N MET A 284 -4.98 10.44 -3.51
CA MET A 284 -5.17 9.28 -4.36
C MET A 284 -6.08 8.30 -3.61
N LYS A 285 -6.96 7.58 -4.31
CA LYS A 285 -7.83 6.57 -3.67
C LYS A 285 -7.73 5.23 -4.37
N VAL A 286 -7.94 4.16 -3.62
CA VAL A 286 -8.02 2.79 -4.14
C VAL A 286 -9.30 2.18 -3.60
N ASN A 287 -10.18 1.74 -4.50
CA ASN A 287 -11.43 1.10 -4.11
C ASN A 287 -11.19 -0.37 -3.79
N TRP A 288 -10.44 -1.08 -4.62
CA TRP A 288 -10.10 -2.47 -4.39
C TRP A 288 -8.81 -2.84 -5.12
N PHE A 289 -8.15 -3.89 -4.61
CA PHE A 289 -7.05 -4.57 -5.27
C PHE A 289 -7.42 -6.03 -5.54
N TYR A 290 -7.01 -6.55 -6.69
CA TYR A 290 -7.16 -7.93 -7.10
C TYR A 290 -5.86 -8.44 -7.69
N TYR A 291 -5.48 -9.65 -7.33
CA TYR A 291 -4.40 -10.39 -7.98
C TYR A 291 -4.82 -11.83 -8.26
N LYS A 292 -4.43 -12.32 -9.44
CA LYS A 292 -4.55 -13.72 -9.83
C LYS A 292 -3.19 -14.27 -10.20
N ALA A 293 -2.69 -15.21 -9.40
CA ALA A 293 -1.43 -15.90 -9.65
C ALA A 293 -1.49 -16.75 -10.93
N ASP A 294 -0.41 -16.72 -11.69
CA ASP A 294 -0.11 -17.59 -12.83
C ASP A 294 -1.20 -17.63 -13.92
N GLN A 295 -1.99 -16.56 -14.05
CA GLN A 295 -3.02 -16.45 -15.08
C GLN A 295 -3.10 -15.03 -15.64
N ALA A 296 -3.24 -14.96 -16.97
CA ALA A 296 -3.67 -13.77 -17.66
C ALA A 296 -5.20 -13.73 -17.65
N VAL A 297 -5.78 -12.71 -16.99
CA VAL A 297 -7.23 -12.55 -16.85
C VAL A 297 -7.64 -11.28 -17.59
N SER A 298 -8.72 -11.35 -18.37
CA SER A 298 -9.24 -10.17 -19.07
C SER A 298 -9.83 -9.17 -18.08
N GLN A 299 -9.86 -7.88 -18.43
CA GLN A 299 -10.49 -6.87 -17.57
C GLN A 299 -11.96 -7.19 -17.26
N ALA A 300 -12.70 -7.69 -18.25
CA ALA A 300 -14.10 -8.06 -18.07
C ALA A 300 -14.26 -9.21 -17.05
N ASP A 301 -13.36 -10.20 -17.08
CA ASP A 301 -13.39 -11.32 -16.13
C ASP A 301 -12.91 -10.91 -14.73
N VAL A 302 -11.95 -9.98 -14.63
CA VAL A 302 -11.60 -9.35 -13.34
C VAL A 302 -12.81 -8.65 -12.76
N GLN A 303 -13.47 -7.77 -13.52
CA GLN A 303 -14.65 -7.04 -13.03
C GLN A 303 -15.78 -7.99 -12.63
N LYS A 304 -16.06 -9.01 -13.45
CA LYS A 304 -17.05 -10.04 -13.12
C LYS A 304 -16.73 -10.77 -11.82
N THR A 305 -15.46 -11.08 -11.57
CA THR A 305 -15.02 -11.75 -10.34
C THR A 305 -15.18 -10.83 -9.14
N VAL A 306 -14.77 -9.57 -9.25
CA VAL A 306 -14.91 -8.55 -8.21
C VAL A 306 -16.38 -8.28 -7.90
N ASP A 307 -17.25 -8.13 -8.90
CA ASP A 307 -18.69 -7.98 -8.71
C ASP A 307 -19.30 -9.19 -7.99
N GLY A 308 -18.81 -10.39 -8.29
CA GLY A 308 -19.17 -11.61 -7.57
C GLY A 308 -18.79 -11.57 -6.09
N PHE A 309 -17.60 -11.06 -5.76
CA PHE A 309 -17.20 -10.87 -4.36
C PHE A 309 -18.10 -9.85 -3.65
N TYR A 310 -18.38 -8.71 -4.27
CA TYR A 310 -19.29 -7.71 -3.70
C TYR A 310 -20.71 -8.27 -3.50
N ALA A 311 -21.25 -9.00 -4.48
CA ALA A 311 -22.57 -9.61 -4.36
C ALA A 311 -22.65 -10.66 -3.23
N ALA A 312 -21.52 -11.34 -2.93
CA ALA A 312 -21.41 -12.29 -1.84
C ALA A 312 -21.08 -11.64 -0.48
N GLY A 313 -20.81 -10.33 -0.42
CA GLY A 313 -20.34 -9.65 0.78
C GLY A 313 -18.90 -10.00 1.17
N THR A 314 -18.11 -10.52 0.23
CA THR A 314 -16.71 -10.90 0.45
C THR A 314 -15.81 -9.68 0.25
N GLY A 315 -15.28 -9.12 1.34
CA GLY A 315 -14.37 -7.97 1.31
C GLY A 315 -12.88 -8.32 1.22
N TYR A 316 -12.51 -9.56 1.54
CA TYR A 316 -11.13 -10.03 1.54
C TYR A 316 -11.03 -11.49 1.08
N VAL A 317 -10.03 -11.79 0.25
CA VAL A 317 -9.65 -13.15 -0.17
C VAL A 317 -8.13 -13.22 -0.19
N ASN A 318 -7.56 -14.31 0.33
CA ASN A 318 -6.15 -14.64 0.12
C ASN A 318 -5.96 -16.16 0.07
N THR A 319 -6.01 -16.72 -1.14
CA THR A 319 -5.83 -18.14 -1.43
C THR A 319 -4.50 -18.40 -2.13
N LEU A 320 -3.52 -17.50 -1.96
CA LEU A 320 -2.17 -17.68 -2.46
C LEU A 320 -1.52 -18.87 -1.73
N PRO A 321 -0.69 -19.68 -2.42
CA PRO A 321 0.06 -20.73 -1.76
C PRO A 321 0.87 -20.16 -0.60
N LYS A 322 0.75 -20.78 0.59
CA LYS A 322 1.64 -20.44 1.71
C LYS A 322 3.06 -20.83 1.32
N SER A 323 3.98 -19.87 1.44
CA SER A 323 5.42 -20.05 1.23
C SER A 323 6.01 -21.13 2.14
#